data_AF-A0A1W9UL56-F1
#
_entry.id   AF-A0A1W9UL56-F1
#
_cell.length_a   1.000
_cell.length_b   1.000
_cell.length_c   1.000
_cell.angle_alpha   90.00
_cell.angle_beta   90.00
_cell.angle_gamma   90.00
#
_symmetry.space_group_name_H-M   'P 1'
#
loop_
_entity.id
_entity.type
_entity.pdbx_description
1 polymer ?
#
loop_
_entity_poly.entity_id
_entity_poly.type
_entity_poly.pdbx_seq_one_letter_code
_entity_poly.pdbx_strand_id
1 'polypeptide(L)' 'MDIKILGGGCSRCERLENLAREAAGEVGVEATFIKVKEIDEIMAYDVMSTPALLINEQVK' A
#
# COMPACT_ATOMS: atom_id res chain seq x y z
N MET A 1 -9.75 7.23 -2.09
CA MET A 1 -8.38 7.34 -1.54
C MET A 1 -7.58 6.15 -2.03
N ASP A 2 -6.58 6.34 -2.89
CA ASP A 2 -5.88 5.19 -3.46
C ASP A 2 -4.71 4.77 -2.57
N ILE A 3 -4.80 3.58 -2.00
CA ILE A 3 -3.77 2.97 -1.15
C ILE A 3 -3.11 1.85 -1.96
N LYS A 4 -1.89 2.11 -2.42
CA LYS A 4 -1.07 1.12 -3.13
C LYS A 4 -0.07 0.51 -2.16
N ILE A 5 -0.03 -0.81 -2.10
CA ILE A 5 0.93 -1.56 -1.28
C ILE A 5 1.95 -2.15 -2.23
N LEU A 6 3.16 -1.60 -2.19
CA LEU A 6 4.30 -2.03 -2.98
C LEU A 6 5.06 -3.08 -2.18
N GLY A 7 4.87 -4.35 -2.50
CA GLY A 7 5.58 -5.43 -1.82
C GLY A 7 5.25 -6.80 -2.37
N GLY A 8 6.27 -7.65 -2.51
CA GLY A 8 6.20 -8.98 -3.10
C GLY A 8 5.40 -10.04 -2.33
N GLY A 9 4.37 -9.66 -1.57
CA GLY A 9 3.47 -10.61 -0.88
C GLY A 9 3.96 -11.10 0.48
N CYS A 10 4.70 -10.27 1.21
CA CYS A 10 5.15 -10.57 2.56
C CYS A 10 4.02 -10.49 3.60
N SER A 11 4.09 -11.24 4.71
CA SER A 11 3.06 -11.18 5.77
C SER A 11 2.89 -9.78 6.40
N ARG A 12 3.95 -8.95 6.36
CA ARG A 12 3.87 -7.54 6.80
C ARG A 12 3.01 -6.70 5.87
N CYS A 13 3.06 -6.99 4.57
CA CYS A 13 2.32 -6.31 3.51
C CYS A 13 0.80 -6.53 3.73
N GLU A 14 0.38 -7.75 4.06
CA GLU A 14 -1.02 -8.07 4.35
C GLU A 14 -1.51 -7.45 5.66
N ARG A 15 -0.67 -7.44 6.69
CA ARG A 15 -1.02 -6.82 7.97
C ARG A 15 -1.25 -5.31 7.80
N LEU A 16 -0.42 -4.65 7.00
CA LEU A 16 -0.55 -3.23 6.69
C LEU A 16 -1.84 -2.92 5.94
N GLU A 17 -2.22 -3.77 4.97
CA GLU A 17 -3.51 -3.64 4.28
C GLU A 17 -4.69 -3.70 5.25
N ASN A 18 -4.72 -4.70 6.11
CA ASN A 18 -5.83 -4.89 7.03
C ASN A 18 -5.98 -3.69 7.97
N LEU A 19 -4.88 -3.20 8.54
CA LEU A 19 -4.88 -2.00 9.38
C LEU A 19 -5.35 -0.76 8.62
N ALA A 20 -4.88 -0.56 7.39
CA ALA A 20 -5.28 0.57 6.57
C ALA A 20 -6.75 0.47 6.13
N ARG A 21 -7.27 -0.73 5.86
CA ARG A 21 -8.69 -0.96 5.53
C ARG A 21 -9.59 -0.71 6.74
N GLU A 22 -9.15 -1.16 7.92
CA GLU A 22 -9.86 -0.91 9.17
C GLU A 22 -9.91 0.59 9.48
N ALA A 23 -8.77 1.28 9.40
CA ALA A 23 -8.69 2.73 9.59
C ALA A 23 -9.52 3.51 8.54
N ALA A 24 -9.49 3.11 7.27
CA ALA A 24 -10.31 3.73 6.24
C ALA A 24 -11.82 3.57 6.54
N GLY A 25 -12.23 2.39 7.03
CA GLY A 25 -13.59 2.12 7.48
C GLY A 25 -13.99 2.94 8.71
N GLU A 26 -13.11 3.06 9.70
CA GLU A 26 -13.35 3.86 10.92
C GLU A 26 -13.50 5.35 10.62
N VAL A 27 -12.72 5.88 9.67
CA VAL A 27 -12.79 7.28 9.26
C VAL A 27 -13.89 7.51 8.22
N GLY A 28 -14.57 6.45 7.74
CA GLY A 28 -15.65 6.53 6.76
C GLY A 28 -15.17 6.98 5.37
N VAL A 29 -13.91 6.67 5.03
CA VAL A 29 -13.27 7.08 3.77
C VAL A 29 -13.20 5.89 2.83
N GLU A 30 -13.73 6.04 1.63
CA GLU A 30 -13.58 5.01 0.60
C GLU A 30 -12.12 4.97 0.12
N ALA A 31 -11.42 3.90 0.50
CA ALA A 31 -10.05 3.64 0.09
C ALA A 31 -9.95 2.43 -0.86
N THR A 32 -9.25 2.59 -1.98
CA THR A 32 -8.98 1.55 -2.96
C THR A 32 -7.64 0.91 -2.64
N PHE A 33 -7.63 -0.40 -2.37
CA PHE A 33 -6.40 -1.13 -2.05
C PHE A 33 -5.84 -1.83 -3.27
N ILE A 34 -4.64 -1.44 -3.72
CA ILE A 34 -3.98 -2.03 -4.89
C ILE A 34 -2.65 -2.65 -4.44
N LYS A 35 -2.52 -3.97 -4.56
CA LYS A 35 -1.25 -4.65 -4.29
C LYS A 35 -0.41 -4.70 -5.55
N VAL A 36 0.73 -4.04 -5.52
CA VAL A 36 1.76 -4.14 -6.56
C VAL A 36 2.80 -5.13 -6.08
N LYS A 37 2.87 -6.28 -6.76
CA LYS A 37 3.81 -7.36 -6.46
C LYS A 37 5.03 -7.35 -7.37
N GLU A 38 4.90 -6.74 -8.54
CA GLU A 38 5.92 -6.71 -9.56
C GLU A 38 7.04 -5.75 -9.15
N ILE A 39 8.26 -6.28 -9.05
CA ILE A 39 9.44 -5.49 -8.67
C ILE A 39 9.69 -4.36 -9.67
N ASP A 40 9.42 -4.57 -10.97
CA ASP A 40 9.54 -3.55 -12.00
C ASP A 40 8.59 -2.37 -11.78
N GLU A 41 7.33 -2.64 -11.40
CA GLU A 41 6.38 -1.58 -11.04
C GLU A 41 6.83 -0.87 -9.76
N ILE A 42 7.35 -1.59 -8.77
CA ILE A 42 7.84 -1.01 -7.52
C ILE A 42 9.04 -0.10 -7.78
N MET A 43 9.99 -0.51 -8.62
CA MET A 43 11.15 0.32 -9.00
C MET A 43 10.75 1.57 -9.79
N ALA A 44 9.60 1.55 -10.47
CA ALA A 44 9.06 2.75 -11.12
C ALA A 44 8.57 3.80 -10.11
N TYR A 45 8.27 3.38 -8.87
CA TYR A 45 8.05 4.29 -7.75
C TYR A 45 9.39 4.53 -7.05
N ASP A 46 9.68 5.79 -6.67
CA ASP A 46 10.94 6.19 -6.00
C ASP A 46 10.96 5.74 -4.52
N VAL A 47 10.77 4.43 -4.30
CA VAL A 47 10.70 3.82 -2.98
C VAL A 47 12.03 3.17 -2.63
N MET A 48 12.69 3.72 -1.61
CA MET A 48 13.99 3.22 -1.14
C MET A 48 13.93 1.84 -0.44
N SER A 49 12.74 1.39 -0.01
CA SER A 49 12.59 0.12 0.70
C SER A 49 11.19 -0.47 0.54
N THR A 50 11.13 -1.72 0.13
CA THR A 50 9.92 -2.55 0.20
C THR A 50 9.83 -3.26 1.55
N PRO A 51 8.64 -3.41 2.15
CA PRO A 51 7.33 -3.01 1.63
C PRO A 51 7.03 -1.52 1.86
N ALA A 52 6.56 -0.84 0.81
CA ALA A 52 6.15 0.57 0.88
C ALA A 52 4.64 0.70 0.76
N LEU A 53 4.08 1.64 1.53
CA LEU A 53 2.67 2.03 1.45
C LEU A 53 2.58 3.39 0.77
N LEU A 54 1.87 3.45 -0.33
CA LEU A 54 1.53 4.70 -1.00
C LEU A 54 0.08 5.03 -0.70
N ILE A 55 -0.18 6.23 -0.25
CA ILE A 55 -1.53 6.75 0.00
C ILE A 55 -1.68 8.03 -0.84
N ASN A 56 -2.60 8.04 -1.81
CA ASN A 56 -2.76 9.14 -2.79
C ASN A 56 -1.44 9.56 -3.45
N GLU A 57 -0.68 8.58 -3.98
CA GLU A 57 0.63 8.81 -4.64
C GLU A 57 1.73 9.42 -3.75
N GLN A 58 1.49 9.59 -2.44
CA GLN A 58 2.53 9.90 -1.46
C GLN A 58 3.01 8.65 -0.75
N VAL A 59 4.33 8.46 -0.70
CA VAL A 59 4.98 7.44 0.13
C VAL A 59 4.85 7.84 1.60
N LYS A 60 4.33 6.96 2.45
CA LYS A 60 4.11 7.19 3.89
C LYS A 60 4.68 6.07 4.74
#